data_AF-A0A662WWG4-F1
#
_entry.id   AF-A0A662WWG4-F1
#
_cell.length_a   1.000
_cell.length_b   1.000
_cell.length_c   1.000
_cell.angle_alpha   90.00
_cell.angle_beta   90.00
_cell.angle_gamma   90.00
#
_symmetry.space_group_name_H-M   'P 1'
#
loop_
_entity.id
_entity.type
_entity.pdbx_description
1 polymer ?
#
loop_
_entity_poly.entity_id
_entity_poly.type
_entity_poly.pdbx_seq_one_letter_code
_entity_poly.pdbx_strand_id
1 'polypeptide(L)'
;MFAELAEVVHRFSMNAYDFVTPGPNAPYPWLQATLEKMSPLEREKMLVGLPFYGYDNSGACVYAITGGTYIASLKDGEVSKIRWDTTAHVRTQETRLLDPADVD
;
A
#
# COMPACT_ATOMS: atom_id res chain seq x y z
N MET A 1 -22.41 10.42 -12.47
CA MET A 1 -21.89 9.06 -12.16
C MET A 1 -21.98 8.67 -10.68
N PHE A 2 -21.20 9.24 -9.74
CA PHE A 2 -21.27 8.80 -8.33
C PHE A 2 -22.68 8.98 -7.73
N ALA A 3 -23.28 10.17 -7.88
CA ALA A 3 -24.61 10.48 -7.37
C ALA A 3 -25.69 9.53 -7.91
N GLU A 4 -25.68 9.25 -9.21
CA GLU A 4 -26.61 8.31 -9.86
C GLU A 4 -26.46 6.88 -9.30
N LEU A 5 -25.21 6.41 -9.13
CA LEU A 5 -24.96 5.07 -8.60
C LEU A 5 -25.32 4.98 -7.12
N ALA A 6 -25.15 6.06 -6.35
CA ALA A 6 -25.39 6.09 -4.92
C ALA A 6 -26.86 5.78 -4.58
N GLU A 7 -27.81 6.07 -5.47
CA GLU A 7 -29.23 5.78 -5.26
C GLU A 7 -29.57 4.29 -5.36
N VAL A 8 -28.80 3.51 -6.12
CA VAL A 8 -29.12 2.12 -6.46
C VAL A 8 -28.18 1.10 -5.81
N VAL A 9 -27.06 1.52 -5.21
CA VAL A 9 -26.13 0.64 -4.50
C VAL A 9 -26.16 0.86 -3.00
N HIS A 10 -25.97 -0.22 -2.23
CA HIS A 10 -25.89 -0.13 -0.78
C HIS A 10 -24.61 0.58 -0.31
N ARG A 11 -23.47 0.23 -0.92
CA ARG A 11 -22.13 0.69 -0.57
C ARG A 11 -21.22 0.67 -1.79
N PHE A 12 -20.15 1.46 -1.75
CA PHE A 12 -19.06 1.44 -2.73
C PHE A 12 -17.82 0.82 -2.12
N SER A 13 -17.14 -0.06 -2.85
CA SER A 13 -15.78 -0.47 -2.51
C SER A 13 -14.81 0.45 -3.22
N MET A 14 -14.07 1.26 -2.47
CA MET A 14 -13.03 2.13 -3.01
C MET A 14 -11.69 1.45 -2.88
N ASN A 15 -11.02 1.24 -4.01
CA ASN A 15 -9.65 0.76 -4.07
C ASN A 15 -8.72 1.91 -3.67
N ALA A 16 -8.61 2.12 -2.36
CA ALA A 16 -7.87 3.22 -1.75
C ALA A 16 -6.39 2.84 -1.54
N TYR A 17 -5.79 2.24 -2.57
CA TYR A 17 -4.44 1.71 -2.61
C TYR A 17 -3.92 1.74 -4.06
N ASP A 18 -2.69 1.27 -4.30
CA ASP A 18 -1.97 1.41 -5.57
C ASP A 18 -1.71 2.86 -5.99
N PHE A 19 -1.42 3.72 -5.00
CA PHE A 19 -1.18 5.15 -5.24
C PHE A 19 0.02 5.41 -6.16
N VAL A 20 1.19 4.88 -5.84
CA VAL A 20 2.40 5.05 -6.65
C VAL A 20 3.40 3.92 -6.43
N THR A 21 4.17 3.60 -7.47
CA THR A 21 5.30 2.68 -7.37
C THR A 21 6.49 3.20 -8.21
N PRO A 22 7.69 3.36 -7.64
CA PRO A 22 8.05 3.11 -6.23
C PRO A 22 7.44 4.15 -5.28
N GLY A 23 7.01 3.71 -4.09
CA GLY A 23 6.47 4.59 -3.05
C GLY A 23 5.43 3.91 -2.14
N PRO A 24 4.72 4.68 -1.31
CA PRO A 24 3.70 4.14 -0.40
C PRO A 24 2.47 3.63 -1.17
N ASN A 25 1.98 2.44 -0.82
CA ASN A 25 0.77 1.87 -1.43
C ASN A 25 -0.47 2.76 -1.23
N ALA A 26 -0.63 3.34 -0.05
CA ALA A 26 -1.79 4.14 0.33
C ALA A 26 -1.40 5.22 1.36
N PRO A 27 -0.75 6.33 0.95
CA PRO A 27 -0.28 7.34 1.89
C PRO A 27 -1.45 8.05 2.59
N TYR A 28 -1.37 8.16 3.91
CA TYR A 28 -2.42 8.75 4.74
C TYR A 28 -2.87 10.16 4.29
N PRO A 29 -1.97 11.12 3.96
CA PRO A 29 -2.41 12.45 3.52
C PRO A 29 -3.25 12.43 2.24
N TRP A 30 -2.96 11.51 1.32
CA TRP A 30 -3.74 11.33 0.09
C TRP A 30 -5.12 10.74 0.39
N LEU A 31 -5.18 9.71 1.25
CA LEU A 31 -6.45 9.13 1.70
C LEU A 31 -7.31 10.16 2.42
N GLN A 32 -6.72 10.92 3.35
CA GLN A 32 -7.40 11.97 4.09
C GLN A 32 -7.98 13.02 3.14
N ALA A 33 -7.16 13.56 2.23
CA ALA A 33 -7.61 14.55 1.24
C ALA A 33 -8.69 14.01 0.29
N THR A 34 -8.69 12.70 0.03
CA THR A 34 -9.73 12.03 -0.78
C THR A 34 -11.06 11.98 -0.03
N LEU A 35 -11.04 11.59 1.24
CA LEU A 35 -12.23 11.48 2.09
C LEU A 35 -12.82 12.84 2.49
N GLU A 36 -11.98 13.87 2.61
CA GLU A 36 -12.40 15.25 2.92
C GLU A 36 -13.22 15.90 1.79
N LYS A 37 -13.03 15.46 0.54
CA LYS A 37 -13.82 15.92 -0.61
C LYS A 37 -15.22 15.31 -0.68
N MET A 38 -15.48 14.27 0.10
CA MET A 38 -16.78 13.60 0.14
C MET A 38 -17.70 14.29 1.14
N SER A 39 -18.97 14.44 0.78
CA SER A 39 -20.03 14.81 1.72
C SER A 39 -20.23 13.69 2.78
N PRO A 40 -20.85 14.01 3.93
CA PRO A 40 -21.10 13.00 4.97
C PRO A 40 -21.84 11.75 4.47
N LEU A 41 -22.82 11.94 3.58
CA LEU A 41 -23.63 10.84 3.02
C LEU A 41 -22.80 9.94 2.09
N GLU A 42 -21.93 10.53 1.28
CA GLU A 42 -21.04 9.78 0.40
C GLU A 42 -20.04 8.96 1.21
N ARG A 43 -19.51 9.54 2.29
CA ARG A 43 -18.57 8.87 3.20
C ARG A 43 -19.20 7.69 3.92
N GLU A 44 -20.46 7.79 4.33
CA GLU A 44 -21.19 6.68 4.99
C GLU A 44 -21.38 5.47 4.05
N LYS A 45 -21.51 5.71 2.74
CA LYS A 45 -21.63 4.65 1.74
C LYS A 45 -20.28 4.05 1.32
N MET A 46 -19.16 4.59 1.78
CA MET A 46 -17.84 4.21 1.31
C MET A 46 -17.20 3.11 2.18
N LEU A 47 -16.75 2.03 1.54
CA LEU A 47 -15.88 1.01 2.12
C LEU A 47 -14.46 1.27 1.62
N VAL A 48 -13.62 1.82 2.49
CA VAL A 48 -12.22 2.12 2.17
C VAL A 48 -11.43 0.83 2.12
N GLY A 49 -10.95 0.47 0.94
CA GLY A 49 -10.07 -0.68 0.76
C GLY A 49 -8.72 -0.47 1.42
N LEU A 50 -8.20 -1.52 2.06
CA LEU A 50 -6.89 -1.52 2.71
C LEU A 50 -5.96 -2.49 1.98
N PRO A 51 -4.71 -2.09 1.66
CA PRO A 51 -3.78 -2.99 1.00
C PRO A 51 -3.25 -4.04 1.98
N PHE A 52 -3.45 -5.33 1.66
CA PHE A 52 -2.88 -6.47 2.41
C PHE A 52 -1.63 -7.05 1.71
N TYR A 53 -1.04 -6.26 0.81
CA TYR A 53 0.20 -6.52 0.10
C TYR A 53 1.04 -5.24 0.05
N GLY A 54 2.33 -5.39 -0.18
CA GLY A 54 3.30 -4.34 -0.47
C GLY A 54 3.93 -4.53 -1.85
N TYR A 55 4.93 -3.72 -2.17
CA TYR A 55 5.72 -3.86 -3.40
C TYR A 55 7.20 -4.00 -3.09
N ASP A 56 7.86 -4.94 -3.75
CA ASP A 56 9.31 -4.98 -3.91
C ASP A 56 9.70 -4.10 -5.10
N ASN A 57 10.54 -3.11 -4.83
CA ASN A 57 11.06 -2.17 -5.83
C ASN A 57 12.60 -2.25 -5.94
N SER A 58 13.22 -3.32 -5.43
CA SER A 58 14.68 -3.48 -5.39
C SER A 58 15.31 -3.77 -6.75
N GLY A 59 14.54 -4.33 -7.69
CA GLY A 59 15.00 -4.70 -9.04
C GLY A 59 14.50 -3.78 -10.16
N ALA A 60 14.78 -4.18 -11.41
CA ALA A 60 14.27 -3.49 -12.61
C ALA A 60 12.75 -3.63 -12.79
N CYS A 61 12.14 -4.61 -12.11
CA CYS A 61 10.71 -4.85 -12.12
C CYS A 61 10.14 -4.73 -10.70
N VAL A 62 8.87 -4.32 -10.63
CA VAL A 62 8.11 -4.21 -9.39
C VAL A 62 7.34 -5.52 -9.18
N TYR A 63 7.46 -6.10 -7.99
CA TYR A 63 6.74 -7.32 -7.63
C TYR A 63 5.84 -7.10 -6.41
N ALA A 64 4.63 -7.67 -6.42
CA ALA A 64 3.76 -7.63 -5.25
C ALA A 64 4.26 -8.59 -4.16
N ILE A 65 4.40 -8.09 -2.94
CA ILE A 65 4.75 -8.88 -1.76
C ILE A 65 3.46 -9.12 -0.95
N THR A 66 3.10 -10.38 -0.76
CA THR A 66 2.00 -10.79 0.15
C THR A 66 2.52 -11.12 1.54
N GLY A 67 1.63 -11.30 2.52
CA GLY A 67 2.02 -11.64 3.89
C GLY A 67 2.91 -12.88 4.02
N GLY A 68 2.69 -13.92 3.20
CA GLY A 68 3.52 -15.12 3.21
C GLY A 68 4.96 -14.85 2.77
N THR A 69 5.12 -14.18 1.62
CA THR A 69 6.42 -13.77 1.08
C THR A 69 7.14 -12.81 2.03
N TYR A 70 6.41 -11.87 2.64
CA TYR A 70 6.96 -10.95 3.63
C TYR A 70 7.49 -11.68 4.88
N ILE A 71 6.76 -12.67 5.40
CA ILE A 71 7.23 -13.44 6.55
C ILE A 71 8.47 -14.27 6.20
N ALA A 72 8.55 -14.82 4.98
CA ALA A 72 9.72 -15.55 4.52
C ALA A 72 10.96 -14.64 4.49
N SER A 73 10.88 -13.46 3.86
CA SER A 73 12.03 -12.54 3.77
C SER A 73 12.57 -12.07 5.13
N LEU A 74 11.69 -11.92 6.12
CA LEU A 74 12.09 -11.64 7.50
C LEU A 74 12.83 -12.81 8.15
N LYS A 75 12.40 -14.05 7.90
CA LYS A 75 13.04 -15.27 8.45
C LYS A 75 14.37 -15.56 7.79
N ASP A 76 14.47 -15.30 6.50
CA ASP A 76 15.65 -15.56 5.67
C ASP A 76 16.73 -14.46 5.85
N GLY A 77 16.43 -13.42 6.63
CA GLY A 77 17.39 -12.36 6.96
C GLY A 77 17.64 -11.37 5.82
N GLU A 78 16.75 -11.35 4.81
CA GLU A 78 16.83 -10.46 3.65
C GLU A 78 16.57 -9.00 4.04
N VAL A 79 15.75 -8.78 5.08
CA VAL A 79 15.38 -7.45 5.56
C VAL A 79 16.42 -6.93 6.54
N SER A 80 17.22 -5.95 6.11
CA SER A 80 18.27 -5.34 6.95
C SER A 80 17.73 -4.28 7.91
N LYS A 81 16.65 -3.59 7.52
CA LYS A 81 16.05 -2.50 8.32
C LYS A 81 14.58 -2.28 7.98
N ILE A 82 13.78 -2.04 9.00
CA ILE A 82 12.38 -1.60 8.87
C ILE A 82 12.30 -0.12 9.27
N ARG A 83 11.68 0.70 8.42
CA ARG A 83 11.46 2.13 8.67
C ARG A 83 9.97 2.43 8.72
N TRP A 84 9.60 3.37 9.57
CA TRP A 84 8.25 3.91 9.64
C TRP A 84 8.25 5.32 9.07
N ASP A 85 7.42 5.58 8.07
CA ASP A 85 7.16 6.92 7.56
C ASP A 85 6.01 7.53 8.36
N THR A 86 6.30 8.54 9.16
CA THR A 86 5.31 9.23 10.02
C THR A 86 4.35 10.12 9.24
N THR A 87 4.68 10.51 8.01
CA THR A 87 3.79 11.33 7.17
C THR A 87 2.85 10.41 6.39
N ALA A 88 3.40 9.44 5.66
CA ALA A 88 2.60 8.52 4.86
C ALA A 88 1.88 7.46 5.71
N HIS A 89 2.29 7.24 6.97
CA HIS A 89 1.79 6.20 7.86
C HIS A 89 1.96 4.79 7.28
N VAL A 90 3.11 4.53 6.66
CA VAL A 90 3.46 3.23 6.07
C VAL A 90 4.78 2.71 6.61
N ARG A 91 4.97 1.38 6.50
CA ARG A 91 6.27 0.75 6.73
C ARG A 91 6.99 0.58 5.40
N THR A 92 8.26 0.93 5.37
CA THR A 92 9.19 0.63 4.26
C THR A 92 10.34 -0.22 4.78
N GLN A 93 10.97 -0.96 3.88
CA GLN A 93 12.02 -1.92 4.23
C GLN A 93 13.21 -1.75 3.30
N GLU A 94 14.40 -1.93 3.86
CA GLU A 94 15.64 -1.97 3.10
C GLU A 94 16.11 -3.41 3.07
N THR A 95 16.17 -3.99 1.87
CA THR A 95 16.79 -5.30 1.65
C THR A 95 18.30 -5.18 1.73
N ARG A 96 18.94 -6.23 2.25
CA ARG A 96 20.40 -6.35 2.24
C ARG A 96 20.87 -6.35 0.78
N LEU A 97 21.83 -5.49 0.45
CA LEU A 97 22.53 -5.60 -0.83
C LEU A 97 23.26 -6.94 -0.83
N LEU A 98 23.06 -7.76 -1.86
CA LEU A 98 23.91 -8.93 -2.10
C LEU A 98 25.35 -8.42 -2.21
N ASP A 99 26.25 -8.97 -1.40
CA ASP A 99 27.67 -8.75 -1.62
C ASP A 99 28.01 -9.38 -2.99
N PRO A 100 28.75 -8.71 -3.88
CA PRO A 100 29.25 -9.34 -5.09
C PRO A 100 29.95 -10.70 -4.84
N ALA A 101 30.47 -10.94 -3.62
CA ALA A 101 31.05 -12.20 -3.20
C ALA A 101 30.03 -13.32 -2.87
N ASP A 102 28.74 -13.00 -2.72
CA ASP A 102 27.67 -13.98 -2.46
C ASP A 102 27.06 -14.55 -3.76
N VAL A 103 27.55 -14.11 -4.93
CA VAL A 103 27.12 -14.54 -6.27
C VAL A 103 28.25 -15.33 -6.93
N ASP A 104 28.52 -16.53 -6.42
CA ASP A 104 29.42 -17.53 -7.02
C ASP A 104 28.68 -18.88 -7.19
#